data_AF-A0A2J7WEU1-F1
#
_entry.id   AF-A0A2J7WEU1-F1
#
_cell.length_a   1.000
_cell.length_b   1.000
_cell.length_c   1.000
_cell.angle_alpha   90.00
_cell.angle_beta   90.00
_cell.angle_gamma   90.00
#
_symmetry.space_group_name_H-M   'P 1'
#
loop_
_entity.id
_entity.type
_entity.pdbx_description
1 polymer ?
#
loop_
_entity_poly.entity_id
_entity_poly.type
_entity_poly.pdbx_seq_one_letter_code
_entity_poly.pdbx_strand_id
1 'polypeptide(L)'
;MLAGAGDASIIPAGIGGFIACKALSKRNDDPSAASRPWDINRDGFVMGEGAGVLVLEEYEHAKARGAHIYAEYVGGAATCDAHHMTEPQPEGK
;
A
#
# COMPACT_ATOMS: atom_id res chain seq x y z
N MET A 1 15.48 12.89 -8.80
CA MET A 1 14.83 12.70 -7.49
C MET A 1 14.54 11.21 -7.31
N LEU A 2 14.74 10.66 -6.11
CA LEU A 2 14.27 9.31 -5.78
C LEU A 2 12.94 9.44 -5.04
N ALA A 3 11.92 8.69 -5.46
CA ALA A 3 10.61 8.66 -4.82
C ALA A 3 10.19 7.20 -4.60
N GLY A 4 9.88 6.82 -3.37
CA GLY A 4 9.58 5.44 -3.04
C GLY A 4 9.32 5.21 -1.56
N ALA A 5 9.08 3.95 -1.22
CA ALA A 5 8.84 3.50 0.15
C ALA A 5 9.28 2.05 0.32
N GLY A 6 9.44 1.63 1.57
CA GLY A 6 9.66 0.25 1.94
C GLY A 6 9.00 -0.05 3.29
N ASP A 7 8.62 -1.30 3.47
CA ASP A 7 7.98 -1.81 4.69
C ASP A 7 8.47 -3.24 4.97
N ALA A 8 8.52 -3.59 6.25
CA ALA A 8 8.98 -4.88 6.79
C ALA A 8 8.05 -5.31 7.93
N SER A 9 6.76 -5.39 7.60
CA SER A 9 5.67 -5.55 8.56
C SER A 9 5.38 -7.00 8.94
N ILE A 10 6.03 -7.99 8.30
CA ILE A 10 5.88 -9.42 8.64
C ILE A 10 6.74 -9.77 9.85
N ILE A 11 6.31 -9.26 11.00
CA ILE A 11 6.86 -9.59 12.32
C ILE A 11 5.74 -10.06 13.26
N PRO A 12 6.03 -10.81 14.33
CA PRO A 12 4.99 -11.35 15.21
C PRO A 12 4.00 -10.30 15.74
N ALA A 13 4.51 -9.12 16.11
CA ALA A 13 3.67 -8.01 16.57
C ALA A 13 2.77 -7.45 15.45
N GLY A 14 3.30 -7.30 14.23
CA GLY A 14 2.56 -6.79 13.07
C GLY A 14 1.44 -7.76 12.67
N ILE A 15 1.78 -9.04 12.47
CA ILE A 15 0.81 -10.10 12.16
C ILE A 15 -0.25 -10.20 13.27
N GLY A 16 0.18 -10.25 14.54
CA GLY A 16 -0.73 -10.31 15.69
C GLY A 16 -1.69 -9.13 15.77
N GLY A 17 -1.20 -7.91 15.52
CA GLY A 17 -2.03 -6.70 15.50
C GLY A 17 -3.11 -6.75 14.42
N PHE A 18 -2.74 -7.07 13.17
CA PHE A 18 -3.72 -7.14 12.08
C PHE A 18 -4.69 -8.33 12.19
N ILE A 19 -4.27 -9.44 12.82
CA ILE A 19 -5.18 -10.53 13.20
C ILE A 19 -6.21 -10.03 14.22
N ALA A 20 -5.78 -9.30 15.25
CA ALA A 20 -6.68 -8.74 16.28
C ALA A 20 -7.70 -7.77 15.69
N CYS A 21 -7.29 -6.97 14.70
CA CYS A 21 -8.20 -6.11 13.92
C CYS A 21 -9.09 -6.88 12.93
N LYS A 22 -8.95 -8.20 12.79
CA LYS A 22 -9.65 -9.05 11.82
C LYS A 22 -9.43 -8.62 10.36
N ALA A 23 -8.24 -8.09 10.05
CA ALA A 23 -7.94 -7.52 8.73
C ALA A 23 -7.35 -8.54 7.74
N LEU A 24 -6.70 -9.60 8.24
CA LEU A 24 -6.03 -10.60 7.41
C LEU A 24 -7.00 -11.70 6.95
N SER A 25 -6.76 -12.22 5.75
CA SER A 25 -7.46 -13.41 5.23
C SER A 25 -7.25 -14.61 6.17
N LYS A 26 -8.28 -15.45 6.31
CA LYS A 26 -8.26 -16.67 7.12
C LYS A 26 -8.19 -17.95 6.28
N ARG A 27 -8.06 -17.80 4.96
CA ARG A 27 -7.99 -18.90 3.99
C ARG A 27 -6.62 -19.60 4.04
N ASN A 28 -6.36 -20.26 5.15
CA ASN A 28 -5.11 -20.96 5.42
C ASN A 28 -5.02 -22.34 4.73
N ASP A 29 -6.14 -22.86 4.26
CA ASP A 29 -6.28 -24.12 3.53
C ASP A 29 -5.86 -24.01 2.05
N ASP A 30 -5.99 -22.81 1.46
CA ASP A 30 -5.60 -22.50 0.09
C ASP A 30 -4.96 -21.09 0.02
N PRO A 31 -3.73 -20.95 0.53
CA PRO A 31 -3.06 -19.65 0.68
C PRO A 31 -2.73 -18.99 -0.67
N SER A 32 -2.46 -19.78 -1.72
CA SER A 32 -2.20 -19.26 -3.07
C SER A 32 -3.37 -18.50 -3.67
N ALA A 33 -4.61 -18.81 -3.24
CA ALA A 33 -5.81 -18.12 -3.70
C ALA A 33 -6.34 -17.08 -2.70
N ALA A 34 -5.65 -16.82 -1.59
CA ALA A 34 -6.15 -15.95 -0.52
C ALA A 34 -6.26 -14.47 -0.94
N SER A 35 -5.32 -13.97 -1.76
CA SER A 35 -5.40 -12.62 -2.31
C SER A 35 -6.38 -12.57 -3.49
N ARG A 36 -7.59 -12.07 -3.24
CA ARG A 36 -8.71 -12.04 -4.20
C ARG A 36 -9.48 -10.71 -4.20
N PRO A 37 -8.87 -9.61 -4.65
CA PRO A 37 -9.55 -8.32 -4.72
C PRO A 37 -10.88 -8.40 -5.47
N TRP A 38 -11.92 -7.74 -4.94
CA TRP A 38 -13.29 -7.67 -5.49
C TRP A 38 -14.07 -8.99 -5.58
N ASP A 39 -13.50 -10.13 -5.21
CA ASP A 39 -14.23 -11.40 -5.16
C ASP A 39 -15.33 -11.37 -4.07
N ILE A 40 -16.44 -12.08 -4.33
CA ILE A 40 -17.57 -12.16 -3.39
C ILE A 40 -17.19 -12.87 -2.10
N ASN A 41 -16.23 -13.80 -2.16
CA ASN A 41 -15.75 -14.58 -1.03
C ASN A 41 -14.43 -14.03 -0.45
N ARG A 42 -14.06 -12.77 -0.72
CA ARG A 42 -12.91 -12.14 -0.07
C ARG A 42 -13.15 -11.99 1.43
N ASP A 43 -12.15 -12.28 2.26
CA ASP A 43 -12.28 -12.33 3.72
C ASP A 43 -11.20 -11.54 4.48
N GLY A 44 -10.34 -10.81 3.76
CA GLY A 44 -9.27 -10.00 4.30
C GLY A 44 -8.16 -9.81 3.26
N PHE A 45 -7.11 -9.06 3.61
CA PHE A 45 -5.92 -8.95 2.76
C PHE A 45 -4.85 -9.98 3.15
N VAL A 46 -3.93 -10.26 2.23
CA VAL A 46 -2.71 -11.03 2.50
C VAL A 46 -1.59 -10.03 2.79
N MET A 47 -0.98 -10.13 3.97
CA MET A 47 0.12 -9.24 4.33
C MET A 47 1.35 -9.54 3.46
N GLY A 48 1.97 -8.49 2.94
CA GLY A 48 3.24 -8.55 2.22
C GLY A 48 4.20 -7.50 2.75
N GLU A 49 5.47 -7.67 2.43
CA GLU A 49 6.54 -6.73 2.74
C GLU A 49 7.43 -6.52 1.51
N GLY A 50 8.25 -5.47 1.54
CA GLY A 50 9.13 -5.14 0.43
C GLY A 50 9.34 -3.64 0.28
N ALA A 51 10.01 -3.26 -0.80
CA ALA A 51 10.29 -1.86 -1.12
C ALA A 51 10.22 -1.61 -2.63
N GLY A 52 9.96 -0.36 -2.99
CA GLY A 52 9.94 0.11 -4.38
C GLY A 52 10.35 1.56 -4.47
N VAL A 53 11.17 1.90 -5.47
CA VAL A 53 11.66 3.26 -5.70
C VAL A 53 11.63 3.58 -7.19
N LEU A 54 11.16 4.77 -7.52
CA LEU A 54 11.21 5.38 -8.84
C LEU A 54 12.30 6.45 -8.88
N VAL A 55 13.05 6.47 -9.99
CA VAL A 55 13.94 7.58 -10.33
C VAL A 55 13.13 8.55 -11.16
N LEU A 56 12.77 9.69 -10.56
CA LEU A 56 12.08 10.78 -11.23
C LEU A 56 13.10 11.80 -11.73
N GLU A 57 12.91 12.24 -12.96
CA GLU A 57 13.84 13.12 -13.67
C GLU A 57 13.06 14.10 -14.54
N GLU A 58 13.63 15.28 -14.77
CA GLU A 58 13.07 16.23 -15.72
C GLU A 58 13.19 15.65 -17.15
N TYR A 59 12.14 15.83 -17.96
CA TYR A 59 11.97 15.11 -19.21
C TYR A 59 13.03 15.44 -20.26
N GLU A 60 13.35 16.72 -20.46
CA GLU A 60 14.35 17.12 -21.45
C GLU A 60 15.77 16.73 -21.00
N HIS A 61 16.05 16.76 -19.70
CA HIS A 61 17.29 16.24 -19.13
C HIS A 61 17.43 14.73 -19.34
N ALA A 62 16.37 13.95 -19.08
CA ALA A 62 16.36 12.51 -19.30
C ALA A 62 16.58 12.17 -20.78
N LYS A 63 15.95 12.90 -21.69
CA LYS A 63 16.16 12.76 -23.14
C LYS A 63 17.57 13.13 -23.57
N ALA A 64 18.11 14.24 -23.08
CA ALA A 64 19.45 14.72 -23.45
C ALA A 64 20.54 13.69 -23.15
N ARG A 65 20.40 12.94 -22.04
CA ARG A 65 21.33 11.86 -21.68
C ARG A 65 20.98 10.48 -22.26
N GLY A 66 19.89 10.36 -23.03
CA GLY A 66 19.45 9.09 -23.63
C GLY A 66 18.91 8.07 -22.62
N ALA A 67 18.23 8.53 -21.56
CA ALA A 67 17.63 7.63 -20.56
C ALA A 67 16.53 6.74 -21.17
N HIS A 68 16.38 5.52 -20.65
CA HIS A 68 15.18 4.73 -20.93
C HIS A 68 14.01 5.26 -20.08
N ILE A 69 13.00 5.82 -20.74
CA ILE A 69 11.84 6.41 -20.10
C ILE A 69 10.71 5.37 -20.09
N TYR A 70 10.27 4.97 -18.90
CA TYR A 70 9.18 4.01 -18.72
C TYR A 70 7.80 4.66 -18.84
N ALA A 71 7.65 5.87 -18.30
CA ALA A 71 6.40 6.62 -18.28
C ALA A 71 6.67 8.11 -17.98
N GLU A 72 5.68 8.95 -18.27
CA GLU A 72 5.65 10.36 -17.87
C GLU A 72 4.70 10.54 -16.68
N TYR A 73 5.15 11.26 -15.65
CA TYR A 73 4.33 11.58 -14.48
C TYR A 73 3.61 12.91 -14.67
N VAL A 74 2.32 12.83 -15.03
CA VAL A 74 1.49 14.00 -15.35
C VAL A 74 1.01 14.78 -14.12
N GLY A 75 1.16 14.21 -12.92
CA GLY A 75 0.80 14.86 -11.65
C GLY A 75 0.16 13.90 -10.64
N GLY A 76 -0.03 14.40 -9.42
CA GLY A 76 -0.70 13.68 -8.34
C GLY A 76 -1.07 14.63 -7.20
N ALA A 77 -2.03 14.21 -6.37
CA ALA A 77 -2.50 14.97 -5.23
C ALA A 77 -2.67 14.04 -4.03
N ALA A 78 -2.46 14.58 -2.83
CA ALA A 78 -2.78 13.92 -1.57
C ALA A 78 -3.94 14.68 -0.93
N THR A 79 -5.01 13.96 -0.61
CA THR A 79 -6.21 14.49 0.06
C THR A 79 -6.45 13.69 1.34
N CYS A 80 -7.18 14.28 2.29
CA CYS A 80 -7.66 13.58 3.48
C CYS A 80 -9.18 13.72 3.60
N ASP A 81 -9.82 12.70 4.16
CA ASP A 81 -11.20 12.82 4.60
C ASP A 81 -11.23 13.66 5.88
N ALA A 82 -12.12 14.65 5.96
CA ALA A 82 -12.16 15.62 7.06
C ALA A 82 -12.51 15.00 8.43
N HIS A 83 -13.11 13.81 8.45
CA HIS A 83 -13.46 13.07 9.66
C HIS A 83 -12.83 11.69 9.63
N HIS A 84 -12.02 11.37 10.64
CA HIS A 84 -11.37 10.08 10.72
C HIS A 84 -12.33 9.06 11.36
N MET A 85 -12.60 7.92 10.71
CA MET A 85 -13.53 6.91 11.24
C MET A 85 -13.08 6.35 12.60
N THR A 86 -11.79 6.43 12.93
CA THR A 86 -11.24 6.04 14.24
C THR A 86 -10.93 7.21 15.16
N GLU A 87 -11.31 8.45 14.80
CA GLU A 87 -11.28 9.54 15.77
C GLU A 87 -12.27 9.22 16.90
N PRO A 88 -11.89 9.43 18.16
CA PRO A 88 -12.85 9.39 19.25
C PRO A 88 -14.00 10.35 18.93
N GLN A 89 -15.24 9.95 19.24
CA GLN A 89 -16.38 10.88 19.26
C GLN A 89 -15.95 12.16 20.01
N PRO A 90 -16.17 13.36 19.46
CA PRO A 90 -15.77 14.61 20.12
C PRO A 90 -16.29 14.73 21.56
N GLU A 91 -17.45 14.11 21.83
CA GLU A 91 -18.07 14.02 23.15
C GLU A 91 -17.81 12.71 23.90
N GLY A 92 -17.00 11.80 23.36
CA GLY A 92 -16.54 10.56 24.01
C GLY A 92 -17.62 9.50 24.26
N LYS A 93 -18.66 9.42 23.41
CA LYS A 93 -19.72 8.40 23.51
C LYS A 93 -19.49 7.19 22.60
#